data_AF-A0A239FCZ8-F1
#
_entry.id   AF-A0A239FCZ8-F1
#
_cell.length_a   1.000
_cell.length_b   1.000
_cell.length_c   1.000
_cell.angle_alpha   90.00
_cell.angle_beta   90.00
_cell.angle_gamma   90.00
#
_symmetry.space_group_name_H-M   'P 1'
#
loop_
_entity.id
_entity.type
_entity.pdbx_description
1 polymer ?
#
loop_
_entity_poly.entity_id
_entity_poly.type
_entity_poly.pdbx_seq_one_letter_code
_entity_poly.pdbx_strand_id
1 'polypeptide(L)'
;MKRIAIQENLEEIKAALIDKGYEVVGFKDQGYIDAIVYTDDYGGLKNVNDSGETNNYGAVLINANSKSIEEIQYIIETRRYGSLFS
;
A
#
# COMPACT_ATOMS: atom_id res chain seq x y z
N MET A 1 -12.13 3.20 7.11
CA MET A 1 -10.77 3.78 7.06
C MET A 1 -9.88 2.73 6.42
N LYS A 2 -9.09 3.09 5.40
CA LYS A 2 -8.25 2.10 4.70
C LYS A 2 -6.93 1.91 5.43
N ARG A 3 -6.48 0.66 5.53
CA ARG A 3 -5.21 0.26 6.14
C ARG A 3 -4.17 0.01 5.06
N ILE A 4 -3.06 0.72 5.13
CA ILE A 4 -2.01 0.73 4.11
C ILE A 4 -0.73 0.20 4.74
N ALA A 5 -0.28 -0.97 4.29
CA ALA A 5 1.02 -1.49 4.67
C ALA A 5 2.11 -0.78 3.85
N ILE A 6 3.18 -0.29 4.48
CA ILE A 6 4.25 0.41 3.79
C ILE A 6 5.64 -0.18 4.11
N GLN A 7 6.50 -0.22 3.10
CA GLN A 7 7.89 -0.66 3.23
C GLN A 7 8.65 0.27 4.19
N GLU A 8 9.56 -0.33 4.98
CA GLU A 8 10.52 0.43 5.78
C GLU A 8 11.35 1.34 4.84
N ASN A 9 11.55 2.61 5.22
CA ASN A 9 12.25 3.69 4.49
C ASN A 9 11.42 4.54 3.51
N LEU A 10 10.09 4.43 3.48
CA LEU A 10 9.21 5.32 2.71
C LEU A 10 8.54 6.39 3.59
N GLU A 11 9.32 7.05 4.46
CA GLU A 11 8.78 7.95 5.50
C GLU A 11 8.00 9.16 4.95
N GLU A 12 8.42 9.72 3.82
CA GLU A 12 7.70 10.83 3.16
C GLU A 12 6.30 10.38 2.69
N ILE A 13 6.23 9.23 2.04
CA ILE A 13 4.97 8.65 1.55
C ILE A 13 4.07 8.28 2.74
N LYS A 14 4.65 7.69 3.79
CA LYS A 14 3.94 7.37 5.03
C LYS A 14 3.30 8.61 5.65
N ALA A 15 4.07 9.69 5.82
CA ALA A 15 3.57 10.94 6.39
C ALA A 15 2.44 11.52 5.55
N ALA A 16 2.60 11.55 4.22
CA ALA A 16 1.59 12.08 3.31
C ALA A 16 0.29 11.25 3.30
N LEU A 17 0.39 9.92 3.45
CA LEU A 17 -0.79 9.05 3.55
C LEU A 17 -1.51 9.20 4.90
N ILE A 18 -0.77 9.37 6.00
CA ILE A 18 -1.35 9.66 7.32
C ILE A 18 -2.12 10.99 7.28
N ASP A 19 -1.52 12.04 6.68
CA ASP A 19 -2.16 13.36 6.53
C ASP A 19 -3.46 13.29 5.69
N LYS A 20 -3.52 12.36 4.74
CA LYS A 20 -4.72 12.05 3.93
C LYS A 20 -5.77 11.19 4.65
N GLY A 21 -5.53 10.80 5.90
CA GLY A 21 -6.48 10.06 6.74
C GLY A 21 -6.43 8.53 6.61
N TYR A 22 -5.34 7.98 6.08
CA TYR A 22 -5.10 6.54 6.03
C TYR A 22 -4.47 6.03 7.32
N GLU A 23 -4.80 4.80 7.71
CA GLU A 23 -4.06 4.09 8.75
C GLU A 23 -2.86 3.42 8.10
N VAL A 24 -1.64 3.88 8.42
CA VAL A 24 -0.41 3.33 7.83
C VAL A 24 0.28 2.41 8.83
N VAL A 25 0.54 1.18 8.40
CA VAL A 25 1.15 0.12 9.21
C VAL A 25 2.39 -0.45 8.53
N GLY A 26 3.24 -1.13 9.28
CA GLY A 26 4.39 -1.85 8.73
C GLY A 26 4.00 -3.20 8.15
N PHE A 27 4.90 -3.79 7.36
CA PHE A 27 4.72 -5.12 6.74
C PHE A 27 4.60 -6.30 7.73
N LYS A 28 4.87 -6.07 9.02
CA LYS A 28 4.71 -7.07 10.08
C LYS A 28 3.33 -7.02 10.75
N ASP A 29 2.47 -6.08 10.37
CA ASP A 29 1.08 -6.03 10.87
C ASP A 29 0.32 -7.27 10.41
N GLN A 30 -0.44 -7.86 11.33
CA GLN A 30 -1.20 -9.10 11.07
C GLN A 30 -2.68 -8.85 10.78
N GLY A 31 -3.09 -7.58 10.77
CA GLY A 31 -4.46 -7.21 10.49
C GLY A 31 -4.72 -7.09 8.99
N TYR A 32 -5.98 -6.88 8.67
CA TYR A 32 -6.42 -6.66 7.29
C TYR A 32 -5.74 -5.43 6.67
N ILE A 33 -5.34 -5.55 5.39
CA ILE A 33 -4.68 -4.51 4.59
C ILE A 33 -5.45 -4.27 3.28
N ASP A 34 -5.71 -3.00 2.96
CA ASP A 34 -6.33 -2.56 1.70
C ASP A 34 -5.31 -2.40 0.57
N ALA A 35 -4.11 -1.87 0.89
CA ALA A 35 -3.05 -1.64 -0.08
C ALA A 35 -1.66 -1.81 0.54
N ILE A 36 -0.70 -2.20 -0.30
CA ILE A 36 0.70 -2.41 0.10
C ILE A 36 1.59 -1.55 -0.79
N VAL A 37 2.32 -0.61 -0.20
CA VAL A 37 3.20 0.33 -0.91
C VAL A 37 4.66 -0.09 -0.72
N TYR A 38 5.37 -0.31 -1.83
CA TYR A 38 6.74 -0.85 -1.84
C TYR A 38 7.57 -0.23 -2.96
N THR A 39 8.88 -0.44 -2.97
CA THR A 39 9.76 -0.10 -4.10
C THR A 39 10.39 -1.36 -4.69
N ASP A 40 11.34 -1.94 -3.97
CA ASP A 40 12.21 -3.01 -4.47
C ASP A 40 12.31 -4.21 -3.50
N ASP A 41 11.92 -4.01 -2.23
CA ASP A 41 12.02 -5.06 -1.22
C ASP A 41 10.74 -5.92 -1.16
N TYR A 42 10.75 -6.99 -1.94
CA TYR A 42 9.71 -8.02 -1.91
C TYR A 42 9.75 -8.89 -0.65
N GLY A 43 10.84 -8.85 0.15
CA GLY A 43 11.05 -9.72 1.30
C GLY A 43 10.00 -9.51 2.39
N GLY A 44 9.57 -8.28 2.61
CA GLY A 44 8.55 -7.95 3.61
C GLY A 44 7.10 -8.23 3.18
N LEU A 45 6.84 -8.47 1.88
CA LEU A 45 5.51 -8.82 1.38
C LEU A 45 5.04 -10.22 1.81
N LYS A 46 5.96 -11.08 2.26
CA LYS A 46 5.66 -12.49 2.62
C LYS A 46 4.68 -12.65 3.78
N ASN A 47 4.55 -11.63 4.64
CA ASN A 47 3.75 -11.72 5.86
C ASN A 47 2.32 -11.16 5.71
N VAL A 48 1.98 -10.54 4.58
CA VAL A 48 0.74 -9.73 4.46
C VAL A 48 -0.50 -10.56 4.09
N ASN A 49 -0.36 -11.87 3.82
CA ASN A 49 -1.45 -12.72 3.31
C ASN A 49 -1.73 -14.00 4.13
N ASP A 50 -1.12 -14.19 5.31
CA ASP A 50 -1.17 -15.47 6.04
C ASP A 50 -2.25 -15.56 7.14
N SER A 51 -3.02 -14.49 7.39
CA SER A 51 -4.16 -14.53 8.32
C SER A 51 -5.45 -14.75 7.54
N GLY A 52 -6.06 -15.92 7.69
CA GLY A 52 -7.23 -16.43 6.93
C GLY A 52 -8.52 -15.59 6.90
N GLU A 53 -8.50 -14.34 7.37
CA GLU A 53 -9.53 -13.33 7.13
C GLU A 53 -9.19 -12.52 5.88
N THR A 54 -9.41 -13.13 4.72
CA THR A 54 -9.26 -12.44 3.44
C THR A 54 -10.51 -11.61 3.18
N ASN A 55 -10.33 -10.30 2.99
CA ASN A 55 -11.38 -9.50 2.34
C ASN A 55 -11.58 -10.06 0.93
N ASN A 56 -12.81 -10.09 0.42
CA ASN A 56 -13.15 -10.69 -0.89
C ASN A 56 -12.32 -10.15 -2.06
N TYR A 57 -11.70 -8.98 -1.89
CA TYR A 57 -10.93 -8.30 -2.93
C TYR A 57 -9.41 -8.38 -2.73
N GLY A 58 -8.90 -8.87 -1.59
CA GLY A 58 -7.47 -8.82 -1.26
C GLY A 58 -6.88 -7.40 -1.22
N ALA A 59 -5.56 -7.30 -1.04
CA ALA A 59 -4.81 -6.03 -1.05
C ALA A 59 -4.33 -5.65 -2.46
N VAL A 60 -4.27 -4.34 -2.77
CA VAL A 60 -3.60 -3.85 -3.99
C VAL A 60 -2.12 -3.59 -3.73
N LEU A 61 -1.25 -4.18 -4.54
CA LEU A 61 0.19 -3.90 -4.51
C LEU A 61 0.46 -2.62 -5.30
N ILE A 62 1.28 -1.71 -4.77
CA ILE A 62 1.63 -0.41 -5.33
C ILE A 62 3.15 -0.22 -5.30
N ASN A 63 3.79 -0.28 -6.48
CA ASN A 63 5.19 0.12 -6.60
C ASN A 63 5.28 1.65 -6.60
N ALA A 64 5.92 2.23 -5.59
CA ALA A 64 6.07 3.66 -5.37
C ALA A 64 7.18 4.31 -6.22
N ASN A 65 8.03 3.51 -6.89
CA ASN A 65 9.08 4.05 -7.74
C ASN A 65 8.48 4.96 -8.82
N SER A 66 8.96 6.21 -8.85
CA SER A 66 8.52 7.24 -9.79
C SER A 66 7.01 7.55 -9.75
N LYS A 67 6.33 7.34 -8.61
CA LYS A 67 4.93 7.73 -8.42
C LYS A 67 4.80 8.92 -7.48
N SER A 68 3.93 9.86 -7.81
CA SER A 68 3.54 10.91 -6.87
C SER A 68 2.58 10.36 -5.80
N ILE A 69 2.42 11.12 -4.70
CA ILE A 69 1.46 10.76 -3.65
C ILE A 69 0.03 10.71 -4.20
N GLU A 70 -0.33 11.61 -5.12
CA GLU A 70 -1.65 11.65 -5.75
C GLU A 70 -1.91 10.40 -6.60
N GLU A 71 -0.89 9.91 -7.30
CA GLU A 71 -1.00 8.65 -8.05
C GLU A 71 -1.16 7.46 -7.12
N ILE A 72 -0.38 7.40 -6.03
CA ILE A 72 -0.52 6.35 -5.01
C ILE A 72 -1.93 6.39 -4.42
N GLN A 73 -2.42 7.58 -4.05
CA GLN A 73 -3.77 7.78 -3.55
C GLN A 73 -4.84 7.33 -4.57
N TYR A 74 -4.69 7.71 -5.83
CA TYR A 74 -5.60 7.29 -6.90
C TYR A 74 -5.67 5.77 -7.02
N ILE A 75 -4.53 5.07 -6.92
CA ILE A 75 -4.48 3.61 -6.98
C ILE A 75 -5.17 2.99 -5.74
N ILE A 76 -4.95 3.53 -4.53
CA ILE A 76 -5.62 3.09 -3.31
C ILE A 76 -7.14 3.27 -3.42
N GLU A 77 -7.60 4.38 -3.99
CA GLU A 77 -9.03 4.71 -4.08
C GLU A 77 -9.76 3.95 -5.16
N THR A 78 -9.12 3.77 -6.32
CA THR A 78 -9.79 3.21 -7.49
C THR A 78 -9.41 1.76 -7.77
N ARG A 79 -8.40 1.23 -7.07
CA ARG A 79 -7.76 -0.06 -7.33
C ARG A 79 -7.29 -0.21 -8.79
N ARG A 80 -6.97 0.92 -9.44
CA ARG A 80 -6.53 0.98 -10.83
C ARG A 80 -5.22 1.76 -10.91
N TYR A 81 -4.28 1.20 -11.67
CA TYR A 81 -3.11 1.95 -12.08
C TYR A 81 -3.50 3.00 -13.13
N GLY A 82 -2.73 4.09 -13.19
CA GLY A 82 -2.76 5.00 -14.32
C GLY A 82 -2.39 4.30 -15.63
N SER A 83 -2.52 5.02 -16.74
CA SER A 83 -2.15 4.44 -18.05
C SER A 83 -0.69 3.99 -18.04
N LEU A 84 -0.44 2.75 -18.46
CA LEU A 84 0.91 2.23 -18.66
C LEU A 84 1.56 2.77 -19.96
N PHE A 85 0.74 3.36 -20.84
CA PHE A 85 1.17 3.94 -22.10
C PHE A 85 0.66 5.38 -22.17
N SER A 86 1.60 6.32 -22.25
CA SER A 86 1.35 7.74 -22.51
C SER A 86 1.64 8.04 -23.98
#